data_AF-A0A7Y9MUS3-F1
#
_entry.id   AF-A0A7Y9MUS3-F1
#
_cell.length_a   1.000
_cell.length_b   1.000
_cell.length_c   1.000
_cell.angle_alpha   90.00
_cell.angle_beta   90.00
_cell.angle_gamma   90.00
#
_symmetry.space_group_name_H-M   'P 1'
#
loop_
_entity.id
_entity.type
_entity.pdbx_description
1 polymer ?
#
loop_
_entity_poly.entity_id
_entity_poly.type
_entity_poly.pdbx_seq_one_letter_code
_entity_poly.pdbx_strand_id
1 'polypeptide(L)'
;MSLFRKCVLLTLSLLFAACSTPLQQPAPSAPPQALFKGNDVSEADVIARSEMEGCQLIPYDNRRQTCVDNNVDLHGVTACGALACQRAAGDAANRLRLAAWQSCVDRRTSINGAFASTLKDLEAFKKGPSYKNWRQPGKNAMAKLIKKIKDGQPGHALALKNATATLNECKKIVN
;
A
#
# COMPACT_ATOMS: atom_id res chain seq x y z
N MET A 1 -32.49 -53.93 -58.33
CA MET A 1 -31.86 -52.58 -58.40
C MET A 1 -31.79 -52.10 -56.96
N SER A 2 -30.68 -51.80 -56.27
CA SER A 2 -29.26 -51.51 -56.52
C SER A 2 -28.59 -51.66 -55.14
N LEU A 3 -27.72 -52.61 -54.80
CA LEU A 3 -26.26 -52.71 -55.00
C LEU A 3 -25.44 -51.40 -55.01
N PHE A 4 -24.20 -51.52 -54.47
CA PHE A 4 -23.06 -50.59 -54.40
C PHE A 4 -23.00 -49.69 -53.14
N ARG A 5 -21.91 -49.56 -52.38
CA ARG A 5 -20.49 -50.01 -52.43
C ARG A 5 -19.91 -49.73 -51.00
N LYS A 6 -19.18 -50.67 -50.37
CA LYS A 6 -17.70 -50.70 -50.19
C LYS A 6 -17.10 -49.41 -49.58
N CYS A 7 -16.08 -49.38 -48.73
CA CYS A 7 -15.25 -50.27 -47.93
C CYS A 7 -14.15 -49.34 -47.39
N VAL A 8 -13.73 -49.51 -46.12
CA VAL A 8 -12.34 -49.39 -45.62
C VAL A 8 -11.61 -48.04 -45.79
N LEU A 9 -11.01 -47.54 -44.70
CA LEU A 9 -9.63 -47.05 -44.56
C LEU A 9 -9.57 -46.23 -43.26
N LEU A 10 -9.13 -46.84 -42.17
CA LEU A 10 -7.74 -46.88 -41.69
C LEU A 10 -7.42 -45.71 -40.74
N THR A 11 -7.44 -46.05 -39.45
CA THR A 11 -6.39 -45.76 -38.45
C THR A 11 -5.48 -44.55 -38.72
N LEU A 12 -5.71 -43.46 -38.00
CA LEU A 12 -4.63 -42.53 -37.60
C LEU A 12 -5.05 -41.87 -36.28
N SER A 13 -4.66 -42.48 -35.15
CA SER A 13 -4.85 -41.89 -33.82
C SER A 13 -3.62 -42.14 -32.96
N LEU A 14 -2.47 -41.67 -33.42
CA LEU A 14 -1.27 -41.51 -32.60
C LEU A 14 -0.52 -40.30 -33.16
N LEU A 15 -0.55 -39.20 -32.41
CA LEU A 15 0.48 -38.15 -32.30
C LEU A 15 -0.16 -36.83 -31.80
N PHE A 16 -0.35 -36.73 -30.49
CA PHE A 16 -0.24 -35.45 -29.79
C PHE A 16 0.57 -35.67 -28.50
N ALA A 17 1.88 -35.76 -28.69
CA ALA A 17 2.81 -35.32 -27.66
C ALA A 17 2.92 -33.80 -27.79
N ALA A 18 2.29 -33.07 -26.87
CA ALA A 18 2.62 -31.68 -26.61
C ALA A 18 2.62 -31.48 -25.10
N CYS A 19 3.83 -31.33 -24.57
CA CYS A 19 4.16 -31.16 -23.17
C CYS A 19 3.36 -30.00 -22.57
N SER A 20 2.48 -30.30 -21.62
CA SER A 20 1.92 -29.30 -20.71
C SER A 20 2.92 -29.07 -19.58
N THR A 21 3.96 -28.28 -19.84
CA THR A 21 4.71 -27.67 -18.73
C THR A 21 3.81 -26.63 -18.09
N PRO A 22 3.51 -26.70 -16.78
CA PRO A 22 2.86 -25.60 -16.12
C PRO A 22 3.80 -24.39 -16.21
N LEU A 23 3.29 -23.29 -16.76
CA LEU A 23 3.91 -21.98 -16.63
C LEU A 23 4.18 -21.73 -15.15
N GLN A 24 5.44 -21.82 -14.73
CA GLN A 24 5.87 -21.25 -13.46
C GLN A 24 5.62 -19.75 -13.57
N GLN A 25 4.55 -19.29 -12.90
CA GLN A 25 4.45 -17.87 -12.55
C GLN A 25 5.76 -17.50 -11.83
N PRO A 26 6.47 -16.45 -12.27
CA PRO A 26 7.54 -15.90 -11.47
C PRO A 26 6.96 -15.63 -10.08
N ALA A 27 7.56 -16.22 -9.05
CA ALA A 27 7.20 -15.90 -7.69
C ALA A 27 7.24 -14.36 -7.54
N PRO A 28 6.24 -13.72 -6.93
CA PRO A 28 6.30 -12.30 -6.67
C PRO A 28 7.59 -12.05 -5.90
N SER A 29 8.46 -11.19 -6.45
CA SER A 29 9.73 -10.82 -5.83
C SER A 29 9.45 -10.45 -4.38
N ALA A 30 9.95 -11.26 -3.44
CA ALA A 30 9.80 -10.97 -2.02
C ALA A 30 10.28 -9.53 -1.79
N PRO A 31 9.51 -8.67 -1.12
CA PRO A 31 9.98 -7.34 -0.80
C PRO A 31 11.31 -7.49 -0.04
N PRO A 32 12.31 -6.64 -0.31
CA PRO A 32 13.61 -6.76 0.34
C PRO A 32 13.40 -6.78 1.86
N GLN A 33 13.76 -7.90 2.49
CA GLN A 33 13.70 -8.07 3.93
C GLN A 33 14.67 -7.08 4.59
N ALA A 34 14.24 -6.32 5.60
CA ALA A 34 15.18 -5.49 6.34
C ALA A 34 16.28 -6.34 6.98
N LEU A 35 17.50 -5.91 6.69
CA LEU A 35 18.72 -6.38 7.34
C LEU A 35 18.93 -5.78 8.75
N PHE A 36 18.04 -4.92 9.26
CA PHE A 36 18.29 -4.17 10.50
C PHE A 36 17.07 -4.09 11.44
N LYS A 37 17.29 -4.49 12.70
CA LYS A 37 16.38 -4.26 13.83
C LYS A 37 16.75 -2.92 14.48
N GLY A 38 15.83 -1.96 14.51
CA GLY A 38 16.01 -0.67 15.19
C GLY A 38 16.19 0.49 14.21
N ASN A 39 16.29 1.72 14.72
CA ASN A 39 16.35 2.98 13.97
C ASN A 39 17.59 3.13 13.03
N ASP A 40 18.22 2.03 12.64
CA ASP A 40 19.38 2.01 11.76
C ASP A 40 18.93 2.26 10.33
N VAL A 41 19.17 3.50 9.90
CA VAL A 41 18.97 3.93 8.53
C VAL A 41 20.11 3.37 7.67
N SER A 42 19.79 2.47 6.75
CA SER A 42 20.73 1.91 5.77
C SER A 42 20.83 2.78 4.52
N GLU A 43 22.04 3.02 4.02
CA GLU A 43 22.26 3.73 2.74
C GLU A 43 21.58 3.00 1.58
N ALA A 44 21.68 1.67 1.54
CA ALA A 44 21.10 0.85 0.49
C ALA A 44 19.56 0.90 0.51
N ASP A 45 18.95 0.82 1.70
CA ASP A 45 17.49 0.90 1.80
C ASP A 45 17.01 2.32 1.47
N VAL A 46 17.68 3.38 1.93
CA VAL A 46 17.31 4.75 1.54
C VAL A 46 17.37 4.97 0.03
N ILE A 47 18.38 4.43 -0.65
CA ILE A 47 18.46 4.45 -2.13
C ILE A 47 17.29 3.71 -2.76
N ALA A 48 16.97 2.50 -2.28
CA ALA A 48 15.85 1.73 -2.82
C ALA A 48 14.51 2.45 -2.60
N ARG A 49 14.29 3.01 -1.40
CA ARG A 49 13.04 3.66 -0.99
C ARG A 49 12.86 5.03 -1.66
N SER A 50 13.93 5.74 -2.01
CA SER A 50 13.82 7.05 -2.69
C SER A 50 13.18 6.95 -4.08
N GLU A 51 13.19 5.77 -4.69
CA GLU A 51 12.56 5.49 -5.97
C GLU A 51 11.09 5.05 -5.85
N MET A 52 10.63 4.77 -4.65
CA MET A 52 9.27 4.30 -4.39
C MET A 52 8.29 5.47 -4.15
N GLU A 53 7.02 5.14 -3.91
CA GLU A 53 5.93 6.08 -3.62
C GLU A 53 5.07 5.63 -2.43
N GLY A 54 4.31 6.57 -1.86
CA GLY A 54 3.40 6.29 -0.76
C GLY A 54 4.10 5.66 0.46
N CYS A 55 3.47 4.68 1.11
CA CYS A 55 4.03 4.02 2.29
C CYS A 55 5.39 3.37 2.04
N GLN A 56 5.71 3.02 0.79
CA GLN A 56 6.99 2.39 0.43
C GLN A 56 8.18 3.36 0.54
N LEU A 57 7.95 4.66 0.77
CA LEU A 57 8.99 5.61 1.13
C LEU A 57 9.57 5.33 2.53
N ILE A 58 8.87 4.64 3.43
CA ILE A 58 9.32 4.46 4.82
C ILE A 58 10.43 3.38 4.89
N PRO A 59 11.66 3.73 5.32
CA PRO A 59 12.77 2.78 5.37
C PRO A 59 12.77 1.89 6.63
N TYR A 60 11.83 2.12 7.56
CA TYR A 60 11.68 1.33 8.77
C TYR A 60 10.60 0.27 8.58
N ASP A 61 10.98 -1.01 8.53
CA ASP A 61 10.09 -2.11 8.15
C ASP A 61 8.77 -2.16 8.92
N ASN A 62 8.80 -2.18 10.25
CA ASN A 62 7.58 -2.23 11.05
C ASN A 62 6.68 -1.02 10.80
N ARG A 63 7.27 0.17 10.63
CA ARG A 63 6.50 1.40 10.37
C ARG A 63 5.95 1.43 8.96
N ARG A 64 6.70 0.94 7.98
CA ARG A 64 6.27 0.76 6.60
C ARG A 64 5.11 -0.22 6.53
N GLN A 65 5.23 -1.38 7.17
CA GLN A 65 4.19 -2.40 7.19
C GLN A 65 2.91 -1.84 7.83
N THR A 66 3.02 -1.19 8.99
CA THR A 66 1.87 -0.51 9.62
C THR A 66 1.23 0.52 8.68
N CYS A 67 2.02 1.32 7.96
CA CYS A 67 1.48 2.26 6.97
C CYS A 67 0.74 1.53 5.84
N VAL A 68 1.34 0.48 5.28
CA VAL A 68 0.75 -0.34 4.21
C VAL A 68 -0.57 -0.93 4.68
N ASP A 69 -0.60 -1.59 5.84
CA ASP A 69 -1.80 -2.21 6.41
C ASP A 69 -2.91 -1.18 6.65
N ASN A 70 -2.55 -0.01 7.18
CA ASN A 70 -3.48 1.09 7.36
C ASN A 70 -3.92 1.73 6.03
N ASN A 71 -3.24 1.48 4.92
CA ASN A 71 -3.59 2.00 3.60
C ASN A 71 -4.42 1.01 2.75
N VAL A 72 -4.34 -0.30 3.01
CA VAL A 72 -5.11 -1.36 2.32
C VAL A 72 -6.61 -1.12 2.47
N ASP A 73 -7.33 -0.89 1.38
CA ASP A 73 -8.76 -0.57 1.38
C ASP A 73 -9.13 0.69 2.18
N LEU A 74 -8.20 1.65 2.32
CA LEU A 74 -8.48 2.92 3.01
C LEU A 74 -9.64 3.69 2.36
N HIS A 75 -9.78 3.56 1.05
CA HIS A 75 -10.85 4.16 0.26
C HIS A 75 -12.07 3.25 0.08
N GLY A 76 -12.13 2.13 0.82
CA GLY A 76 -13.28 1.22 0.84
C GLY A 76 -14.43 1.73 1.70
N VAL A 77 -15.59 1.05 1.58
CA VAL A 77 -16.85 1.41 2.27
C VAL A 77 -16.80 1.26 3.80
N THR A 78 -15.79 0.56 4.32
CA THR A 78 -15.55 0.37 5.76
C THR A 78 -14.56 1.40 6.34
N ALA A 79 -14.13 2.37 5.52
CA ALA A 79 -13.23 3.44 5.89
C ALA A 79 -13.62 4.74 5.16
N CYS A 80 -12.69 5.35 4.43
CA CYS A 80 -12.87 6.68 3.84
C CYS A 80 -13.75 6.70 2.58
N GLY A 81 -14.15 5.54 2.04
CA GLY A 81 -15.10 5.42 0.94
C GLY A 81 -16.55 5.25 1.41
N ALA A 82 -16.80 5.26 2.72
CA ALA A 82 -18.15 5.20 3.25
C ALA A 82 -18.97 6.43 2.83
N LEU A 83 -20.27 6.25 2.64
CA LEU A 83 -21.19 7.38 2.53
C LEU A 83 -21.17 8.20 3.83
N ALA A 84 -21.34 9.51 3.71
CA ALA A 84 -21.57 10.36 4.87
C ALA A 84 -22.85 9.94 5.60
N CYS A 85 -22.90 10.13 6.92
CA CYS A 85 -24.12 9.91 7.69
C CYS A 85 -25.20 10.90 7.29
N GLN A 86 -26.45 10.44 7.26
CA GLN A 86 -27.59 11.21 6.76
C GLN A 86 -28.81 10.86 7.60
N ARG A 87 -29.61 11.87 7.98
CA ARG A 87 -30.84 11.65 8.78
C ARG A 87 -31.80 10.64 8.13
N ALA A 88 -31.92 10.65 6.81
CA ALA A 88 -32.79 9.75 6.06
C ALA A 88 -32.29 8.29 5.97
N ALA A 89 -31.04 8.00 6.34
CA ALA A 89 -30.47 6.65 6.23
C ALA A 89 -30.96 5.69 7.33
N GLY A 90 -31.53 6.23 8.42
CA GLY A 90 -31.90 5.46 9.61
C GLY A 90 -30.72 5.10 10.52
N ASP A 91 -31.03 4.78 11.77
CA ASP A 91 -30.04 4.62 12.84
C ASP A 91 -29.03 3.50 12.57
N ALA A 92 -29.50 2.34 12.10
CA ALA A 92 -28.64 1.20 11.83
C ALA A 92 -27.58 1.52 10.75
N ALA A 93 -27.98 2.18 9.66
CA ALA A 93 -27.05 2.57 8.60
C ALA A 93 -26.08 3.65 9.09
N ASN A 94 -26.54 4.63 9.86
CA ASN A 94 -25.67 5.68 10.39
C ASN A 94 -24.66 5.16 11.41
N ARG A 95 -24.98 4.14 12.21
CA ARG A 95 -24.00 3.47 13.09
C ARG A 95 -22.87 2.81 12.29
N LEU A 96 -23.18 2.13 11.19
CA LEU A 96 -22.17 1.53 10.31
C LEU A 96 -21.30 2.59 9.64
N ARG A 97 -21.91 3.67 9.14
CA ARG A 97 -21.18 4.81 8.56
C ARG A 97 -20.30 5.51 9.60
N LEU A 98 -20.77 5.66 10.84
CA LEU A 98 -19.99 6.22 11.94
C LEU A 98 -18.73 5.39 12.21
N ALA A 99 -18.89 4.07 12.31
CA ALA A 99 -17.76 3.15 12.51
C ALA A 99 -16.76 3.24 11.35
N ALA A 100 -17.24 3.34 10.11
CA ALA A 100 -16.38 3.49 8.95
C ALA A 100 -15.61 4.82 8.95
N TRP A 101 -16.25 5.94 9.28
CA TRP A 101 -15.56 7.23 9.39
C TRP A 101 -14.57 7.29 10.56
N GLN A 102 -14.86 6.59 11.67
CA GLN A 102 -13.91 6.43 12.77
C GLN A 102 -12.67 5.65 12.30
N SER A 103 -12.88 4.50 11.64
CA SER A 103 -11.81 3.72 10.99
C SER A 103 -10.98 4.55 10.01
N CYS A 104 -11.62 5.38 9.17
CA CYS A 104 -10.92 6.30 8.27
C CYS A 104 -9.99 7.26 9.03
N VAL A 105 -10.48 7.91 10.09
CA VAL A 105 -9.70 8.87 10.90
C VAL A 105 -8.53 8.19 11.59
N ASP A 106 -8.76 7.03 12.22
CA ASP A 106 -7.72 6.30 12.95
C ASP A 106 -6.59 5.87 12.02
N ARG A 107 -6.94 5.31 10.86
CA ARG A 107 -5.98 4.87 9.85
C ARG A 107 -5.23 6.03 9.22
N ARG A 108 -5.91 7.13 8.88
CA ARG A 108 -5.24 8.36 8.38
C ARG A 108 -4.31 8.97 9.42
N THR A 109 -4.67 8.91 10.70
CA THR A 109 -3.82 9.37 11.81
C THR A 109 -2.58 8.50 11.91
N SER A 110 -2.72 7.18 11.86
CA SER A 110 -1.61 6.22 11.85
C SER A 110 -0.64 6.47 10.67
N ILE A 111 -1.17 6.60 9.45
CA ILE A 111 -0.37 6.90 8.24
C ILE A 111 0.36 8.22 8.39
N ASN A 112 -0.34 9.29 8.79
CA ASN A 112 0.28 10.61 8.95
C ASN A 112 1.38 10.59 10.02
N GLY A 113 1.14 9.91 11.14
CA GLY A 113 2.13 9.68 12.19
C GLY A 113 3.37 8.93 11.67
N ALA A 114 3.16 7.88 10.86
CA ALA A 114 4.25 7.11 10.26
C ALA A 114 5.17 7.98 9.39
N PHE A 115 4.60 8.86 8.55
CA PHE A 115 5.40 9.80 7.75
C PHE A 115 6.08 10.88 8.61
N ALA A 116 5.36 11.46 9.58
CA ALA A 116 5.91 12.49 10.45
C ALA A 116 7.10 11.97 11.29
N SER A 117 6.97 10.79 11.91
CA SER A 117 8.07 10.15 12.63
C SER A 117 9.21 9.78 11.70
N THR A 118 8.93 9.30 10.49
CA THR A 118 9.98 8.97 9.51
C THR A 118 10.78 10.19 9.12
N LEU A 119 10.10 11.29 8.83
CA LEU A 119 10.75 12.55 8.51
C LEU A 119 11.64 13.02 9.66
N LYS A 120 11.13 12.99 10.90
CA LYS A 120 11.89 13.36 12.10
C LYS A 120 13.16 12.52 12.24
N ASP A 121 13.04 11.21 12.12
CA ASP A 121 14.16 10.29 12.30
C ASP A 121 15.22 10.46 11.20
N LEU A 122 14.80 10.63 9.93
CA LEU A 122 15.73 10.87 8.82
C LEU A 122 16.47 12.20 8.94
N GLU A 123 15.77 13.27 9.34
CA GLU A 123 16.41 14.58 9.57
C GLU A 123 17.35 14.56 10.79
N ALA A 124 17.06 13.73 11.80
CA ALA A 124 17.97 13.48 12.92
C ALA A 124 19.19 12.67 12.47
N PHE A 125 18.99 11.60 11.71
CA PHE A 125 20.06 10.76 11.18
C PHE A 125 21.06 11.56 10.33
N LYS A 126 20.58 12.50 9.50
CA LYS A 126 21.43 13.41 8.70
C LYS A 126 22.39 14.26 9.53
N LYS A 127 22.10 14.51 10.80
CA LYS A 127 22.98 15.25 11.71
C LYS A 127 24.04 14.36 12.36
N GLY A 128 23.87 13.05 12.30
CA GLY A 128 24.75 12.07 12.93
C GLY A 128 26.05 11.82 12.14
N PRO A 129 27.06 11.23 12.80
CA PRO A 129 28.33 10.91 12.16
C PRO A 129 28.20 9.86 11.06
N SER A 130 27.30 8.87 11.20
CA SER A 130 27.10 7.80 10.22
C SER A 130 26.76 8.32 8.82
N TYR A 131 25.93 9.36 8.73
CA TYR A 131 25.55 9.96 7.46
C TYR A 131 26.70 10.70 6.76
N LYS A 132 27.68 11.23 7.51
CA LYS A 132 28.83 11.95 6.90
C LYS A 132 29.64 11.04 5.98
N ASN A 133 29.73 9.76 6.35
CA ASN A 133 30.48 8.73 5.64
C ASN A 133 29.74 8.15 4.43
N TRP A 134 28.46 8.50 4.23
CA TRP A 134 27.71 8.06 3.05
C TRP A 134 28.28 8.64 1.76
N ARG A 135 28.17 7.85 0.69
CA ARG A 135 28.59 8.29 -0.66
C ARG A 135 27.57 9.29 -1.22
N GLN A 136 27.97 10.00 -2.27
CA GLN A 136 27.09 10.98 -2.91
C GLN A 136 25.73 10.40 -3.37
N PRO A 137 25.65 9.17 -3.93
CA PRO A 137 24.36 8.55 -4.25
C PRO A 137 23.44 8.42 -3.04
N GLY A 138 23.93 7.96 -1.89
CA GLY A 138 23.15 7.88 -0.65
C GLY A 138 22.67 9.23 -0.15
N LYS A 139 23.54 10.26 -0.22
CA LYS A 139 23.18 11.64 0.15
C LYS A 139 22.07 12.20 -0.75
N ASN A 140 22.16 11.95 -2.06
CA ASN A 140 21.14 12.36 -3.02
C ASN A 140 19.81 11.62 -2.80
N ALA A 141 19.86 10.30 -2.56
CA ALA A 141 18.69 9.49 -2.26
C ALA A 141 17.99 9.95 -0.97
N MET A 142 18.76 10.23 0.09
CA MET A 142 18.24 10.79 1.33
C MET A 142 17.50 12.12 1.10
N ALA A 143 18.08 13.03 0.32
CA ALA A 143 17.44 14.30 0.00
C ALA A 143 16.14 14.11 -0.80
N LYS A 144 16.16 13.23 -1.81
CA LYS A 144 14.99 12.88 -2.62
C LYS A 144 13.88 12.27 -1.76
N LEU A 145 14.23 11.32 -0.90
CA LEU A 145 13.30 10.64 -0.01
C LEU A 145 12.60 11.62 0.94
N ILE A 146 13.39 12.46 1.63
CA ILE A 146 12.86 13.50 2.53
C ILE A 146 11.95 14.46 1.78
N LYS A 147 12.34 14.87 0.57
CA LYS A 147 11.53 15.77 -0.26
C LYS A 147 10.17 15.14 -0.59
N LYS A 148 10.14 13.89 -1.08
CA LYS A 148 8.88 13.18 -1.37
C LYS A 148 7.96 13.10 -0.15
N ILE A 149 8.51 12.77 1.02
CA ILE A 149 7.74 12.73 2.27
C ILE A 149 7.17 14.12 2.61
N LYS A 150 7.99 15.18 2.55
CA LYS A 150 7.55 16.56 2.83
C LYS A 150 6.47 17.03 1.86
N ASP A 151 6.65 16.76 0.57
CA ASP A 151 5.71 17.19 -0.47
C ASP A 151 4.34 16.49 -0.32
N GLY A 152 4.30 15.26 0.22
CA GLY A 152 3.05 14.52 0.49
C GLY A 152 2.31 14.93 1.77
N GLN A 153 3.01 15.48 2.78
CA GLN A 153 2.42 15.80 4.08
C GLN A 153 1.20 16.73 4.03
N PRO A 154 1.19 17.83 3.24
CA PRO A 154 0.02 18.70 3.14
C PRO A 154 -1.24 17.95 2.67
N GLY A 155 -1.09 17.04 1.71
CA GLY A 155 -2.19 16.21 1.19
C GLY A 155 -2.72 15.26 2.26
N HIS A 156 -1.85 14.59 3.00
CA HIS A 156 -2.25 13.72 4.12
C HIS A 156 -2.95 14.48 5.24
N ALA A 157 -2.44 15.68 5.60
CA ALA A 157 -3.04 16.53 6.62
C ALA A 157 -4.44 17.02 6.21
N LEU A 158 -4.61 17.45 4.96
CA LEU A 158 -5.92 17.87 4.44
C LEU A 158 -6.91 16.70 4.44
N ALA A 159 -6.48 15.52 4.00
CA ALA A 159 -7.36 14.35 3.95
C ALA A 159 -7.77 13.87 5.36
N LEU A 160 -6.87 13.94 6.34
CA LEU A 160 -7.19 13.70 7.75
C LEU A 160 -8.18 14.73 8.29
N LYS A 161 -7.95 16.03 8.03
CA LYS A 161 -8.86 17.11 8.42
C LYS A 161 -10.28 16.87 7.87
N ASN A 162 -10.40 16.50 6.60
CA ASN A 162 -11.68 16.22 5.97
C ASN A 162 -12.37 15.00 6.59
N ALA A 163 -11.64 13.91 6.80
CA ALA A 163 -12.17 12.72 7.46
C ALA A 163 -12.67 13.02 8.89
N THR A 164 -11.91 13.80 9.66
CA THR A 164 -12.30 14.24 11.00
C THR A 164 -13.55 15.10 10.97
N ALA A 165 -13.65 16.03 10.00
CA ALA A 165 -14.85 16.83 9.83
C ALA A 165 -16.07 15.96 9.51
N THR A 166 -15.96 15.00 8.58
CA THR A 166 -17.06 14.09 8.24
C THR A 166 -17.45 13.20 9.42
N LEU A 167 -16.49 12.69 10.19
CA LEU A 167 -16.75 11.93 11.41
C LEU A 167 -17.53 12.76 12.44
N ASN A 168 -17.15 14.03 12.63
CA ASN A 168 -17.82 14.93 13.57
C ASN A 168 -19.25 15.23 13.12
N GLU A 169 -19.48 15.47 11.83
CA GLU A 169 -20.84 15.62 11.30
C GLU A 169 -21.66 14.34 11.49
N CYS A 170 -21.06 13.17 11.30
CA CYS A 170 -21.75 11.91 11.55
C CYS A 170 -22.15 11.75 13.03
N LYS A 171 -21.27 12.09 13.97
CA LYS A 171 -21.56 12.03 15.41
C LYS A 171 -22.77 12.89 15.80
N LYS A 172 -22.99 14.04 15.14
CA LYS A 172 -24.17 14.91 15.36
C LYS A 172 -25.49 14.32 14.85
N ILE A 173 -25.43 13.31 13.98
CA ILE A 173 -26.61 12.65 13.42
C ILE A 173 -26.96 11.39 14.22
N VAL A 174 -25.94 10.70 14.73
CA VAL A 174 -26.11 9.46 15.49
C VAL A 174 -26.42 9.71 16.97
N ASN A 175 -25.89 10.80 17.54
CA ASN A 175 -26.19 11.26 18.90
C ASN A 175 -27.41 12.18 18.90
#